data_AF-T0Y8G5-F1
#
_entry.id   AF-T0Y8G5-F1
#
_cell.length_a   1.000
_cell.length_b   1.000
_cell.length_c   1.000
_cell.angle_alpha   90.00
_cell.angle_beta   90.00
_cell.angle_gamma   90.00
#
_symmetry.space_group_name_H-M   'P 1'
#
loop_
_entity.id
_entity.type
_entity.pdbx_description
1 polymer ?
#
loop_
_entity_poly.entity_id
_entity_poly.type
_entity_poly.pdbx_seq_one_letter_code
_entity_poly.pdbx_strand_id
1 'polypeptide(L)'
;GWIATRAGGHYATLYTHIDDFVEAIDLITPAGRLSTLRFPASGAGPQPERLILGSEGAFGIITQAWMRLQDRPQFKSVESASFSRFEDAISALKQLSQSGLNPSNLRLLDPIEAAISIGDSSGDTIVLVGFESKDLPTQGLMSQATEILASHTGKFQKPTS
;
A
#
# COMPACT_ATOMS: atom_id res chain seq x y z
N GLY A 1 -0.89 12.76 -14.52
CA GLY A 1 -1.46 11.40 -14.58
C GLY A 1 -2.05 11.04 -13.23
N TRP A 2 -1.26 10.47 -12.33
CA TRP A 2 -1.72 9.89 -11.05
C TRP A 2 -2.66 10.77 -10.24
N ILE A 3 -2.33 12.06 -10.08
CA ILE A 3 -3.15 13.03 -9.33
C ILE A 3 -4.55 13.19 -9.96
N ALA A 4 -4.61 13.29 -11.29
CA ALA A 4 -5.86 13.47 -12.02
C ALA A 4 -6.73 12.20 -12.04
N THR A 5 -6.14 11.02 -11.87
CA THR A 5 -6.86 9.73 -11.88
C THR A 5 -6.98 9.10 -10.49
N ARG A 6 -6.55 9.81 -9.44
CA ARG A 6 -6.47 9.31 -8.05
C ARG A 6 -5.83 7.92 -7.94
N ALA A 7 -4.68 7.76 -8.61
CA ALA A 7 -4.00 6.47 -8.69
C ALA A 7 -3.62 5.91 -7.30
N GLY A 8 -3.71 4.59 -7.16
CA GLY A 8 -3.24 3.85 -6.00
C GLY A 8 -2.04 2.96 -6.33
N GLY A 9 -1.11 2.81 -5.38
CA GLY A 9 -0.01 1.85 -5.42
C GLY A 9 -0.47 0.49 -4.89
N HIS A 10 -0.18 -0.56 -5.65
CA HIS A 10 -0.63 -1.93 -5.35
C HIS A 10 0.05 -2.59 -4.15
N TYR A 11 1.07 -1.96 -3.59
CA TYR A 11 1.95 -2.61 -2.61
C TYR A 11 1.75 -2.09 -1.18
N ALA A 12 1.40 -0.82 -0.95
CA ALA A 12 1.27 -0.32 0.41
C ALA A 12 -0.06 -0.76 1.06
N THR A 13 -0.07 -1.01 2.37
CA THR A 13 -1.35 -1.13 3.13
C THR A 13 -1.78 0.17 3.79
N LEU A 14 -0.84 1.06 4.09
CA LEU A 14 -1.10 2.31 4.80
C LEU A 14 -1.28 3.51 3.85
N TYR A 15 -0.25 3.81 3.05
CA TYR A 15 -0.27 4.93 2.10
C TYR A 15 -0.46 4.40 0.69
N THR A 16 -1.70 4.05 0.38
CA THR A 16 -2.08 3.39 -0.87
C THR A 16 -2.29 4.39 -1.99
N HIS A 17 -2.79 5.59 -1.71
CA HIS A 17 -3.26 6.48 -2.75
C HIS A 17 -2.40 7.73 -2.89
N ILE A 18 -2.34 8.27 -4.11
CA ILE A 18 -1.56 9.48 -4.40
C ILE A 18 -2.03 10.69 -3.58
N ASP A 19 -3.30 10.71 -3.19
CA ASP A 19 -3.92 11.77 -2.40
C ASP A 19 -3.45 11.80 -0.93
N ASP A 20 -2.81 10.72 -0.45
CA ASP A 20 -2.09 10.70 0.84
C ASP A 20 -0.78 11.49 0.77
N PHE A 21 -0.28 11.75 -0.43
CA PHE A 21 1.00 12.42 -0.65
C PHE A 21 0.85 13.85 -1.18
N VAL A 22 -0.26 14.20 -1.82
CA VAL A 22 -0.45 15.56 -2.37
C VAL A 22 -0.80 16.56 -1.26
N GLU A 23 0.02 17.58 -1.10
CA GLU A 23 -0.19 18.68 -0.14
C GLU A 23 -0.73 19.95 -0.81
N ALA A 24 -0.32 20.24 -2.04
CA ALA A 24 -0.81 21.38 -2.81
C ALA A 24 -0.63 21.16 -4.32
N ILE A 25 -1.38 21.90 -5.12
CA ILE A 25 -1.33 21.83 -6.58
C ILE A 25 -1.37 23.22 -7.22
N ASP A 26 -0.74 23.32 -8.38
CA ASP A 26 -0.92 24.41 -9.34
C ASP A 26 -1.69 23.88 -10.56
N LEU A 27 -2.78 24.57 -10.90
CA LEU A 27 -3.71 24.20 -11.96
C LEU A 27 -3.90 25.38 -12.91
N ILE A 28 -3.84 25.14 -14.21
CA ILE A 28 -4.26 26.09 -15.23
C ILE A 28 -5.66 25.73 -15.69
N THR A 29 -6.61 26.63 -15.46
CA THR A 29 -8.02 26.51 -15.83
C THR A 29 -8.39 27.53 -16.92
N PRO A 30 -9.53 27.38 -17.62
CA PRO A 30 -10.02 28.41 -18.54
C PRO A 30 -10.29 29.77 -17.86
N ALA A 31 -10.58 29.78 -16.56
CA ALA A 31 -10.81 31.01 -15.79
C ALA A 31 -9.50 31.66 -15.27
N GLY A 32 -8.36 30.99 -15.45
CA GLY A 32 -7.06 31.44 -14.97
C GLY A 32 -6.30 30.40 -14.15
N ARG A 33 -5.20 30.84 -13.53
CA ARG A 33 -4.36 30.00 -12.67
C ARG A 33 -4.99 29.87 -11.28
N LEU A 34 -5.06 28.63 -10.79
CA LEU A 34 -5.45 28.29 -9.43
C LEU A 34 -4.26 27.64 -8.73
N SER A 35 -3.90 28.15 -7.54
CA SER A 35 -2.82 27.62 -6.70
C SER A 35 -3.39 27.33 -5.32
N THR A 36 -3.22 26.11 -4.83
CA THR A 36 -3.69 25.74 -3.49
C THR A 36 -2.62 26.02 -2.43
N LEU A 37 -3.06 26.11 -1.17
CA LEU A 37 -2.21 26.50 -0.06
C LEU A 37 -1.53 25.26 0.56
N ARG A 38 -0.29 25.43 1.01
CA ARG A 38 0.50 24.36 1.64
C ARG A 38 0.24 24.32 3.14
N PHE A 39 -0.92 23.81 3.56
CA PHE A 39 -1.23 23.65 4.97
C PHE A 39 -1.42 22.16 5.33
N PRO A 40 -0.82 21.67 6.43
CA PRO A 40 -0.87 20.25 6.80
C PRO A 40 -2.28 19.75 7.16
N ALA A 41 -3.18 20.66 7.56
CA ALA A 41 -4.63 20.48 7.56
C ALA A 41 -5.27 21.86 7.81
N SER A 42 -6.42 22.12 7.20
CA SER A 42 -7.19 23.36 7.42
C SER A 42 -8.64 23.02 7.73
N GLY A 43 -9.19 23.66 8.76
CA GLY A 43 -10.62 23.63 9.08
C GLY A 43 -11.44 24.69 8.33
N ALA A 44 -10.82 25.44 7.42
CA ALA A 44 -11.45 26.56 6.71
C ALA A 44 -12.32 26.11 5.51
N GLY A 45 -13.14 25.07 5.69
CA GLY A 45 -14.02 24.52 4.66
C GLY A 45 -13.36 23.47 3.75
N PRO A 46 -13.97 23.16 2.59
CA PRO A 46 -13.46 22.15 1.68
C PRO A 46 -12.05 22.47 1.19
N GLN A 47 -11.17 21.48 1.23
CA GLN A 47 -9.80 21.58 0.71
C GLN A 47 -9.83 21.66 -0.83
N PRO A 48 -9.36 22.77 -1.43
CA PRO A 48 -9.45 22.96 -2.89
C PRO A 48 -8.71 21.88 -3.68
N GLU A 49 -7.54 21.44 -3.21
CA GLU A 49 -6.76 20.38 -3.84
C GLU A 49 -7.55 19.07 -3.90
N ARG A 50 -8.30 18.72 -2.84
CA ARG A 50 -9.11 17.50 -2.78
C ARG A 50 -10.22 17.46 -3.82
N LEU A 51 -10.71 18.61 -4.30
CA LEU A 51 -11.71 18.69 -5.37
C LEU A 51 -11.11 18.40 -6.75
N ILE A 52 -9.81 18.60 -6.93
CA ILE A 52 -9.11 18.40 -8.21
C ILE A 52 -8.56 16.98 -8.35
N LEU A 53 -8.32 16.28 -7.22
CA LEU A 53 -7.89 14.88 -7.22
C LEU A 53 -8.97 13.99 -7.87
N GLY A 54 -8.58 13.18 -8.85
CA GLY A 54 -9.54 12.35 -9.58
C GLY A 54 -10.39 13.11 -10.60
N SER A 55 -10.06 14.37 -10.93
CA SER A 55 -10.84 15.17 -11.88
C SER A 55 -10.74 14.71 -13.34
N GLU A 56 -9.81 13.81 -13.68
CA GLU A 56 -9.57 13.34 -15.05
C GLU A 56 -9.38 14.46 -16.09
N GLY A 57 -8.94 15.65 -15.63
CA GLY A 57 -8.74 16.83 -16.47
C GLY A 57 -9.98 17.73 -16.64
N ALA A 58 -11.10 17.43 -15.97
CA ALA A 58 -12.35 18.19 -16.09
C ALA A 58 -12.22 19.69 -15.73
N PHE A 59 -11.28 20.03 -14.84
CA PHE A 59 -11.09 21.41 -14.36
C PHE A 59 -9.91 22.14 -14.98
N GLY A 60 -9.09 21.47 -15.79
CA GLY A 60 -7.89 22.05 -16.40
C GLY A 60 -6.66 21.15 -16.31
N ILE A 61 -5.48 21.76 -16.43
CA ILE A 61 -4.19 21.08 -16.52
C ILE A 61 -3.38 21.33 -15.24
N ILE A 62 -3.07 20.24 -14.51
CA ILE A 62 -2.20 20.30 -13.34
C ILE A 62 -0.77 20.49 -13.84
N THR A 63 -0.12 21.60 -13.45
CA THR A 63 1.22 21.96 -13.91
C THR A 63 2.30 21.68 -12.86
N GLN A 64 1.96 21.81 -11.57
CA GLN A 64 2.87 21.52 -10.46
C GLN A 64 2.11 20.87 -9.30
N ALA A 65 2.81 20.10 -8.48
CA ALA A 65 2.27 19.54 -7.25
C ALA A 65 3.36 19.53 -6.17
N TRP A 66 2.94 19.80 -4.94
CA TRP A 66 3.73 19.65 -3.73
C TRP A 66 3.37 18.33 -3.09
N MET A 67 4.40 17.52 -2.83
CA MET A 67 4.22 16.16 -2.38
C MET A 67 5.03 15.87 -1.13
N ARG A 68 4.39 15.18 -0.18
CA ARG A 68 5.06 14.57 0.96
C ARG A 68 5.94 13.43 0.47
N LEU A 69 7.23 13.48 0.79
CA LEU A 69 8.17 12.42 0.47
C LEU A 69 8.25 11.41 1.61
N GLN A 70 8.55 10.16 1.25
CA GLN A 70 8.89 9.13 2.21
C GLN A 70 10.40 8.91 2.18
N ASP A 71 10.98 8.66 3.35
CA ASP A 71 12.37 8.29 3.44
C ASP A 71 12.62 6.91 2.82
N ARG A 72 13.83 6.72 2.29
CA ARG A 72 14.23 5.42 1.75
C ARG A 72 14.35 4.39 2.88
N PRO A 73 13.67 3.24 2.80
CA PRO A 73 13.77 2.21 3.82
C PRO A 73 15.19 1.61 3.87
N GLN A 74 15.70 1.40 5.09
CA GLN A 74 16.99 0.76 5.35
C GLN A 74 16.83 -0.68 5.87
N PHE A 75 15.68 -0.97 6.49
CA PHE A 75 15.30 -2.29 6.99
C PHE A 75 14.16 -2.85 6.16
N LYS A 76 14.27 -4.11 5.75
CA LYS A 76 13.26 -4.82 4.98
C LYS A 76 13.18 -6.27 5.45
N SER A 77 11.98 -6.81 5.56
CA SER A 77 11.73 -8.25 5.70
C SER A 77 10.55 -8.64 4.84
N VAL A 78 10.62 -9.82 4.24
CA VAL A 78 9.56 -10.40 3.41
C VAL A 78 9.45 -11.87 3.77
N GLU A 79 8.24 -12.36 3.95
CA GLU A 79 7.93 -13.76 4.22
C GLU A 79 6.71 -14.21 3.39
N SER A 80 6.61 -15.52 3.17
CA SER A 80 5.48 -16.14 2.49
C SER A 80 4.91 -17.29 3.30
N ALA A 81 3.58 -17.39 3.39
CA ALA A 81 2.89 -18.52 3.99
C ALA A 81 1.98 -19.21 2.97
N SER A 82 2.01 -20.55 2.94
CA SER A 82 1.10 -21.37 2.13
C SER A 82 -0.12 -21.80 2.94
N PHE A 83 -1.28 -21.79 2.27
CA PHE A 83 -2.56 -22.20 2.81
C PHE A 83 -3.22 -23.19 1.86
N SER A 84 -3.57 -24.36 2.37
CA SER A 84 -4.29 -25.38 1.59
C SER A 84 -5.77 -25.04 1.40
N ARG A 85 -6.30 -24.05 2.13
CA ARG A 85 -7.68 -23.57 2.03
C ARG A 85 -7.69 -22.06 1.90
N PHE A 86 -8.40 -21.57 0.89
CA PHE A 86 -8.52 -20.14 0.60
C PHE A 86 -9.18 -19.36 1.75
N GLU A 87 -10.18 -19.95 2.40
CA GLU A 87 -10.91 -19.29 3.50
C GLU A 87 -10.03 -19.03 4.73
N ASP A 88 -9.08 -19.94 4.98
CA ASP A 88 -8.14 -19.81 6.10
C ASP A 88 -7.15 -18.66 5.82
N ALA A 89 -6.68 -18.52 4.58
CA ALA A 89 -5.84 -17.40 4.15
C ALA A 89 -6.57 -16.05 4.24
N ILE A 90 -7.84 -15.99 3.82
CA ILE A 90 -8.67 -14.78 3.92
C ILE A 90 -8.88 -14.36 5.38
N SER A 91 -9.13 -15.33 6.26
CA SER A 91 -9.31 -15.07 7.70
C SER A 91 -8.03 -14.50 8.32
N ALA A 92 -6.87 -15.05 7.96
CA ALA A 92 -5.57 -14.55 8.40
C ALA A 92 -5.30 -13.12 7.91
N LEU A 93 -5.56 -12.84 6.63
CA LEU A 93 -5.40 -11.50 6.04
C LEU A 93 -6.30 -10.47 6.71
N LYS A 94 -7.55 -10.84 7.00
CA LYS A 94 -8.48 -9.96 7.71
C LYS A 94 -7.92 -9.58 9.09
N GLN A 95 -7.49 -10.56 9.89
CA GLN A 95 -6.88 -10.27 11.19
C GLN A 95 -5.62 -9.43 11.05
N LEU A 96 -4.74 -9.73 10.09
CA LEU A 96 -3.50 -8.99 9.88
C LEU A 96 -3.79 -7.52 9.51
N SER A 97 -4.76 -7.27 8.61
CA SER A 97 -5.16 -5.90 8.24
C SER A 97 -5.74 -5.09 9.40
N GLN A 98 -6.34 -5.78 10.38
CA GLN A 98 -6.95 -5.17 11.56
C GLN A 98 -6.00 -5.09 12.77
N SER A 99 -4.82 -5.70 12.67
CA SER A 99 -3.84 -5.78 13.77
C SER A 99 -3.13 -4.46 14.09
N GLY A 100 -3.16 -3.50 13.16
CA GLY A 100 -2.36 -2.28 13.24
C GLY A 100 -0.87 -2.46 12.93
N LEU A 101 -0.43 -3.65 12.50
CA LEU A 101 0.96 -3.90 12.10
C LEU A 101 1.36 -3.13 10.84
N ASN A 102 0.40 -2.80 9.96
CA ASN A 102 0.60 -1.99 8.75
C ASN A 102 1.75 -2.49 7.85
N PRO A 103 1.69 -3.74 7.35
CA PRO A 103 2.73 -4.28 6.48
C PRO A 103 2.90 -3.42 5.22
N SER A 104 4.13 -3.18 4.79
CA SER A 104 4.41 -2.43 3.56
C SER A 104 4.02 -3.19 2.30
N ASN A 105 3.74 -4.49 2.40
CA ASN A 105 3.20 -5.35 1.35
C ASN A 105 2.35 -6.46 1.97
N LEU A 106 1.14 -6.66 1.47
CA LEU A 106 0.27 -7.76 1.89
C LEU A 106 -0.54 -8.25 0.69
N ARG A 107 -0.22 -9.45 0.18
CA ARG A 107 -0.85 -9.99 -1.03
C ARG A 107 -1.28 -11.43 -0.83
N LEU A 108 -2.47 -11.72 -1.34
CA LEU A 108 -2.94 -13.07 -1.58
C LEU A 108 -2.65 -13.41 -3.04
N LEU A 109 -2.02 -14.54 -3.29
CA LEU A 109 -1.82 -15.10 -4.62
C LEU A 109 -2.60 -16.40 -4.70
N ASP A 110 -3.47 -16.52 -5.70
CA ASP A 110 -4.03 -17.81 -6.05
C ASP A 110 -2.93 -18.74 -6.61
N PRO A 111 -3.18 -20.05 -6.76
CA PRO A 111 -2.15 -20.98 -7.21
C PRO A 111 -1.54 -20.67 -8.59
N ILE A 112 -2.32 -20.08 -9.50
CA ILE A 112 -1.86 -19.70 -10.84
C ILE A 112 -0.95 -18.48 -10.72
N GLU A 113 -1.38 -17.46 -9.98
CA GLU A 113 -0.59 -16.27 -9.70
C GLU A 113 0.70 -16.59 -8.95
N ALA A 114 0.66 -17.51 -7.99
CA ALA A 114 1.82 -17.97 -7.23
C ALA A 114 2.84 -18.68 -8.14
N ALA A 115 2.38 -19.54 -9.04
CA ALA A 115 3.25 -20.21 -10.02
C ALA A 115 3.94 -19.21 -10.95
N ILE A 116 3.21 -18.19 -11.43
CA ILE A 116 3.74 -17.19 -12.35
C ILE A 116 4.66 -16.18 -11.63
N SER A 117 4.25 -15.70 -10.47
CA SER A 117 4.90 -14.55 -9.80
C SER A 117 6.12 -14.95 -8.99
N ILE A 118 6.09 -16.13 -8.37
CA ILE A 118 7.13 -16.59 -7.44
C ILE A 118 7.60 -18.02 -7.68
N GLY A 119 7.07 -18.72 -8.70
CA GLY A 119 7.48 -20.07 -9.07
C GLY A 119 6.92 -21.18 -8.16
N ASP A 120 5.92 -20.89 -7.33
CA ASP A 120 5.32 -21.89 -6.45
C ASP A 120 4.28 -22.74 -7.20
N SER A 121 4.57 -24.04 -7.33
CA SER A 121 3.71 -25.00 -8.04
C SER A 121 2.97 -25.97 -7.10
N SER A 122 2.90 -25.67 -5.79
CA SER A 122 2.26 -26.52 -4.79
C SER A 122 0.75 -26.68 -4.97
N GLY A 123 0.10 -25.72 -5.65
CA GLY A 123 -1.36 -25.66 -5.72
C GLY A 123 -2.01 -24.98 -4.51
N ASP A 124 -1.22 -24.56 -3.53
CA ASP A 124 -1.70 -23.82 -2.35
C ASP A 124 -1.95 -22.34 -2.71
N THR A 125 -2.79 -21.69 -1.89
CA THR A 125 -2.90 -20.23 -1.88
C THR A 125 -1.73 -19.64 -1.09
N ILE A 126 -1.06 -18.62 -1.62
CA ILE A 126 0.12 -18.03 -0.97
C ILE A 126 -0.22 -16.63 -0.46
N VAL A 127 0.14 -16.36 0.80
CA VAL A 127 0.15 -15.00 1.36
C VAL A 127 1.57 -14.49 1.42
N LEU A 128 1.83 -13.36 0.76
CA LEU A 128 3.08 -12.59 0.89
C LEU A 128 2.87 -11.46 1.88
N VAL A 129 3.78 -11.33 2.85
CA VAL A 129 3.83 -10.21 3.79
C VAL A 129 5.21 -9.57 3.76
N GLY A 130 5.25 -8.25 3.72
CA GLY A 130 6.48 -7.46 3.74
C GLY A 130 6.39 -6.31 4.73
N PHE A 131 7.52 -6.00 5.36
CA PHE A 131 7.69 -4.82 6.18
C PHE A 131 8.91 -4.05 5.70
N GLU A 132 8.80 -2.73 5.70
CA GLU A 132 9.88 -1.81 5.38
C GLU A 132 9.93 -0.69 6.42
N SER A 133 11.13 -0.26 6.77
CA SER A 133 11.34 0.84 7.72
C SER A 133 12.65 1.55 7.44
N LYS A 134 12.68 2.87 7.67
CA LYS A 134 13.93 3.65 7.62
C LYS A 134 14.77 3.38 8.87
N ASP A 135 14.16 3.44 10.04
CA ASP A 135 14.89 3.61 11.31
C ASP A 135 14.88 2.37 12.19
N LEU A 136 13.89 1.49 12.03
CA LEU A 136 13.63 0.38 12.95
C LEU A 136 13.76 -0.99 12.27
N PRO A 137 14.42 -1.98 12.90
CA PRO A 137 14.40 -3.36 12.44
C PRO A 137 12.98 -3.92 12.32
N THR A 138 12.71 -4.70 11.28
CA THR A 138 11.36 -5.19 10.94
C THR A 138 11.07 -6.61 11.43
N GLN A 139 12.04 -7.28 12.05
CA GLN A 139 11.92 -8.68 12.49
C GLN A 139 10.83 -8.88 13.55
N GLY A 140 10.68 -7.93 14.48
CA GLY A 140 9.63 -8.01 15.50
C GLY A 140 8.22 -7.91 14.91
N LEU A 141 8.02 -7.03 13.93
CA LEU A 141 6.76 -6.92 13.17
C LEU A 141 6.50 -8.18 12.36
N MET A 142 7.55 -8.71 11.72
CA MET A 142 7.45 -9.95 10.95
C MET A 142 7.07 -11.14 11.84
N SER A 143 7.67 -11.28 13.02
CA SER A 143 7.33 -12.36 13.97
C SER A 143 5.85 -12.33 14.36
N GLN A 144 5.30 -11.14 14.65
CA GLN A 144 3.88 -11.02 14.98
C GLN A 144 2.98 -11.35 13.79
N ALA A 145 3.39 -10.94 12.58
CA ALA A 145 2.66 -11.28 11.37
C ALA A 145 2.66 -12.79 11.10
N THR A 146 3.81 -13.45 11.25
CA THR A 146 3.91 -14.90 11.03
C THR A 146 3.15 -15.70 12.09
N GLU A 147 3.10 -15.24 13.34
CA GLU A 147 2.23 -15.81 14.38
C GLU A 147 0.74 -15.75 14.01
N ILE A 148 0.28 -14.62 13.48
CA ILE A 148 -1.11 -14.47 13.00
C ILE A 148 -1.39 -15.43 11.85
N LEU A 149 -0.50 -15.50 10.85
CA LEU A 149 -0.64 -16.41 9.71
C LEU A 149 -0.64 -17.88 10.17
N ALA A 150 0.25 -18.25 11.09
CA ALA A 150 0.33 -19.61 11.65
C ALA A 150 -0.93 -19.99 12.44
N SER A 151 -1.53 -19.05 13.18
CA SER A 151 -2.79 -19.28 13.91
C SER A 151 -3.97 -19.64 12.99
N HIS A 152 -3.84 -19.35 11.70
CA HIS A 152 -4.80 -19.67 10.63
C HIS A 152 -4.30 -20.80 9.72
N THR A 153 -3.45 -21.70 10.21
CA THR A 153 -2.89 -22.84 9.46
C THR A 153 -1.85 -22.51 8.38
N GLY A 154 -1.40 -21.25 8.30
CA GLY A 154 -0.34 -20.83 7.38
C GLY A 154 0.97 -21.57 7.64
N LYS A 155 1.55 -22.15 6.59
CA LYS A 155 2.81 -22.90 6.65
C LYS A 155 3.92 -22.10 6.00
N PHE A 156 5.07 -22.04 6.66
CA PHE A 156 6.26 -21.37 6.14
C PHE A 156 7.23 -22.41 5.59
N GLN A 157 7.70 -22.22 4.36
CA GLN A 157 8.81 -23.02 3.84
C GLN A 157 10.09 -22.60 4.55
N LYS A 158 10.91 -23.57 4.97
CA LYS A 158 12.28 -23.26 5.38
C LYS A 158 13.05 -22.80 4.14
N PRO A 159 13.91 -21.78 4.23
CA PRO A 159 14.77 -21.43 3.11
C PRO A 159 15.58 -22.67 2.72
N THR A 160 15.47 -23.06 1.45
CA THR A 160 16.34 -24.09 0.86
C THR A 160 17.75 -23.52 0.90
N SER A 161 18.57 -24.08 1.80
CA SER A 161 20.00 -23.80 1.95
C SER A 161 20.79 -24.07 0.68
#